data_AF-A0A7J6B6T3-F1
#
_entry.id   AF-A0A7J6B6T3-F1
#
_cell.length_a   1.000
_cell.length_b   1.000
_cell.length_c   1.000
_cell.angle_alpha   90.00
_cell.angle_beta   90.00
_cell.angle_gamma   90.00
#
_symmetry.space_group_name_H-M   'P 1'
#
loop_
_entity.id
_entity.type
_entity.pdbx_description
1 polymer ?
#
loop_
_entity_poly.entity_id
_entity_poly.type
_entity_poly.pdbx_seq_one_letter_code
_entity_poly.pdbx_strand_id
1 'polypeptide(L)'
;CVCQDPADCPRGLSEFDHVCGTDNQTYDSYCQLFAIKCSLEGSKKGHRLHLDYSGSCKFIPPCLKTELIHFPLRMRDWLKNVLLQLYEQDLLTAKQRSRVQKMCENERRLHAGDHPAELLVRDFEKNYNMYIYPVHWQFAQMDQHPSDRFLSHSELAPLRAPLVPMEHCTSVFFHECDADKDKLLSFREWCQCFGIKDEDMDTKLLF
;
A
#
# COMPACT_ATOMS: atom_id res chain seq x y z
N CYS A 1 0.66 -24.64 -15.55
CA CYS A 1 1.76 -24.13 -14.68
C CYS A 1 1.91 -25.07 -13.49
N VAL A 2 3.14 -25.28 -13.02
CA VAL A 2 3.42 -26.05 -11.79
C VAL A 2 4.12 -25.13 -10.79
N CYS A 3 4.02 -25.42 -9.49
CA CYS A 3 4.72 -24.65 -8.47
C CYS A 3 6.24 -24.80 -8.62
N GLN A 4 6.96 -23.69 -8.45
CA GLN A 4 8.41 -23.67 -8.35
C GLN A 4 8.87 -24.46 -7.11
N ASP A 5 9.98 -25.18 -7.21
CA ASP A 5 10.62 -25.78 -6.04
C ASP A 5 11.33 -24.67 -5.23
N PRO A 6 11.06 -24.52 -3.92
CA PRO A 6 11.74 -23.54 -3.08
C PRO A 6 13.27 -23.68 -3.07
N ALA A 7 13.81 -24.88 -3.33
CA ALA A 7 15.25 -25.12 -3.39
C ALA A 7 15.92 -24.55 -4.65
N ASP A 8 15.16 -24.36 -5.72
CA ASP A 8 15.62 -23.80 -7.00
C ASP A 8 15.59 -22.26 -7.01
N CYS A 9 15.02 -21.63 -5.98
CA CYS A 9 15.02 -20.19 -5.84
C CYS A 9 16.45 -19.66 -5.62
N PRO A 10 16.85 -18.57 -6.32
CA PRO A 10 18.10 -17.89 -6.01
C PRO A 10 18.13 -17.50 -4.52
N ARG A 11 19.23 -17.82 -3.85
CA ARG A 11 19.43 -17.42 -2.46
C ARG A 11 19.61 -15.91 -2.39
N GLY A 12 19.01 -15.29 -1.38
CA GLY A 12 19.27 -13.89 -1.06
C GLY A 12 20.76 -13.67 -0.88
N LEU A 13 21.30 -12.66 -1.56
CA LEU A 13 22.71 -12.30 -1.45
C LEU A 13 22.94 -11.30 -0.30
N SER A 14 21.86 -10.68 0.16
CA SER A 14 21.83 -9.68 1.23
C SER A 14 20.59 -9.81 2.10
N GLU A 15 20.63 -9.23 3.30
CA GLU A 15 19.47 -9.15 4.19
C GLU A 15 18.29 -8.36 3.57
N PHE A 16 18.55 -7.55 2.53
CA PHE A 16 17.52 -6.81 1.80
C PHE A 16 16.72 -7.70 0.82
N ASP A 17 17.26 -8.86 0.47
CA ASP A 17 16.58 -9.83 -0.40
C ASP A 17 15.56 -10.68 0.39
N HIS A 18 15.76 -10.79 1.70
CA HIS A 18 14.87 -11.53 2.58
C HIS A 18 13.47 -10.91 2.62
N VAL A 19 12.50 -11.71 3.02
CA VAL A 19 11.11 -11.26 3.24
C VAL A 19 10.52 -11.88 4.49
N CYS A 20 9.59 -11.19 5.13
CA CYS A 20 8.84 -11.71 6.27
C CYS A 20 7.45 -12.15 5.82
N GLY A 21 7.05 -13.38 6.19
CA GLY A 21 5.69 -13.87 6.02
C GLY A 21 4.76 -13.48 7.15
N THR A 22 3.45 -13.56 6.91
CA THR A 22 2.40 -13.35 7.94
C THR A 22 2.41 -14.36 9.07
N ASP A 23 3.17 -15.45 8.93
CA ASP A 23 3.46 -16.43 9.99
C ASP A 23 4.70 -16.07 10.82
N ASN A 24 5.23 -14.85 10.65
CA ASN A 24 6.42 -14.32 11.33
C ASN A 24 7.68 -15.16 11.08
N GLN A 25 7.76 -15.81 9.91
CA GLN A 25 8.95 -16.49 9.43
C GLN A 25 9.67 -15.66 8.38
N THR A 26 11.00 -15.59 8.50
CA THR A 26 11.85 -14.97 7.48
C THR A 26 12.15 -15.99 6.39
N TYR A 27 11.95 -15.59 5.15
CA TYR A 27 12.29 -16.35 3.95
C TYR A 27 13.45 -15.67 3.23
N ASP A 28 14.29 -16.46 2.57
CA ASP A 28 15.50 -16.01 1.88
C ASP A 28 15.20 -15.05 0.72
N SER A 29 14.02 -15.19 0.11
CA SER A 29 13.57 -14.32 -0.98
C SER A 29 12.06 -14.39 -1.20
N TYR A 30 11.54 -13.43 -1.98
CA TYR A 30 10.17 -13.49 -2.52
C TYR A 30 9.88 -14.82 -3.22
N CYS A 31 10.84 -15.32 -4.02
CA CYS A 31 10.70 -16.59 -4.73
C CYS A 31 10.42 -17.73 -3.75
N GLN A 32 11.21 -17.82 -2.67
CA GLN A 32 11.07 -18.91 -1.70
C GLN A 32 9.71 -18.86 -1.00
N LEU A 33 9.27 -17.68 -0.55
CA LEU A 33 7.96 -17.50 0.09
C LEU A 33 6.83 -17.93 -0.85
N PHE A 34 6.83 -17.45 -2.09
CA PHE A 34 5.75 -17.74 -3.05
C PHE A 34 5.79 -19.19 -3.55
N ALA A 35 6.97 -19.79 -3.72
CA ALA A 35 7.11 -21.22 -4.02
C ALA A 35 6.49 -22.09 -2.91
N ILE A 36 6.80 -21.77 -1.65
CA ILE A 36 6.21 -22.46 -0.49
C ILE A 36 4.70 -22.23 -0.45
N LYS A 37 4.22 -21.00 -0.60
CA LYS A 37 2.78 -20.69 -0.64
C LYS A 37 2.06 -21.49 -1.72
N CYS A 38 2.65 -21.58 -2.93
CA CYS A 38 2.11 -22.36 -4.05
C CYS A 38 2.01 -23.86 -3.69
N SER A 39 3.05 -24.44 -3.07
CA SER A 39 3.02 -25.85 -2.65
C SER A 39 1.92 -26.16 -1.61
N LEU A 40 1.42 -25.12 -0.93
CA LEU A 40 0.39 -25.18 0.09
C LEU A 40 -1.00 -24.76 -0.44
N GLU A 41 -1.17 -24.59 -1.75
CA GLU A 41 -2.44 -24.21 -2.37
C GLU A 41 -3.58 -25.17 -1.94
N GLY A 42 -4.76 -24.63 -1.65
CA GLY A 42 -5.91 -25.37 -1.13
C GLY A 42 -5.85 -25.70 0.37
N SER A 43 -4.71 -25.51 1.03
CA SER A 43 -4.60 -25.68 2.49
C SER A 43 -4.93 -24.41 3.27
N LYS A 44 -5.42 -24.56 4.51
CA LYS A 44 -5.63 -23.42 5.42
C LYS A 44 -4.34 -22.64 5.70
N LYS A 45 -3.18 -23.30 5.65
CA LYS A 45 -1.87 -22.66 5.85
C LYS A 45 -1.50 -21.80 4.65
N GLY A 46 -1.63 -22.33 3.43
CA GLY A 46 -1.39 -21.58 2.20
C GLY A 46 -2.30 -20.36 2.03
N HIS A 47 -3.59 -20.49 2.42
CA HIS A 47 -4.53 -19.35 2.42
C HIS A 47 -4.20 -18.27 3.45
N ARG A 48 -3.41 -18.56 4.49
CA ARG A 48 -3.03 -17.57 5.52
C ARG A 48 -1.62 -17.02 5.33
N LEU A 49 -0.78 -17.73 4.58
CA LEU A 49 0.59 -17.34 4.29
C LEU A 49 0.60 -16.25 3.21
N HIS A 50 0.95 -15.03 3.59
CA HIS A 50 1.14 -13.90 2.68
C HIS A 50 2.49 -13.27 2.96
N LEU A 51 2.98 -12.47 2.01
CA LEU A 51 4.08 -11.57 2.26
C LEU A 51 3.60 -10.48 3.22
N ASP A 52 4.26 -10.30 4.36
CA ASP A 52 3.92 -9.22 5.30
C ASP A 52 4.71 -7.95 4.98
N TYR A 53 6.03 -8.06 4.80
CA TYR A 53 6.90 -6.96 4.38
C TYR A 53 8.23 -7.46 3.84
N SER A 54 8.93 -6.59 3.11
CA SER A 54 10.30 -6.82 2.62
C SER A 54 11.32 -6.69 3.75
N GLY A 55 12.35 -7.53 3.72
CA GLY A 55 13.36 -7.66 4.75
C GLY A 55 13.07 -8.78 5.75
N SER A 56 14.05 -9.08 6.59
CA SER A 56 13.92 -10.10 7.66
C SER A 56 12.86 -9.71 8.69
N CYS A 57 12.23 -10.70 9.32
CA CYS A 57 11.22 -10.44 10.34
C CYS A 57 11.80 -9.65 11.51
N LYS A 58 11.11 -8.58 11.88
CA LYS A 58 11.42 -7.65 12.96
C LYS A 58 10.29 -7.61 13.99
N PHE A 59 10.59 -7.06 15.16
CA PHE A 59 9.55 -6.68 16.10
C PHE A 59 8.70 -5.54 15.51
N ILE A 60 7.39 -5.73 15.49
CA ILE A 60 6.42 -4.71 15.06
C ILE A 60 5.67 -4.26 16.32
N PRO A 61 5.77 -2.98 16.72
CA PRO A 61 5.03 -2.49 17.87
C PRO A 61 3.52 -2.56 17.60
N PRO A 62 2.70 -2.76 18.65
CA PRO A 62 1.25 -2.71 18.49
C PRO A 62 0.81 -1.31 18.05
N CYS A 63 -0.13 -1.23 17.12
CA CYS A 63 -0.75 0.04 16.73
C CYS A 63 -1.68 0.54 17.84
N LEU A 64 -1.39 1.70 18.39
CA LEU A 64 -2.24 2.33 19.39
C LEU A 64 -3.49 2.93 18.72
N LYS A 65 -4.62 2.94 19.44
CA LYS A 65 -5.88 3.53 18.93
C LYS A 65 -5.70 5.00 18.52
N THR A 66 -4.86 5.74 19.23
CA THR A 66 -4.54 7.14 18.92
C THR A 66 -3.75 7.28 17.61
N GLU A 67 -2.85 6.34 17.32
CA GLU A 67 -2.11 6.32 16.05
C GLU A 67 -3.05 5.95 14.90
N LEU A 68 -3.91 4.95 15.11
CA LEU A 68 -4.85 4.47 14.11
C LEU A 68 -5.81 5.56 13.61
N ILE A 69 -6.27 6.45 14.50
CA ILE A 69 -7.10 7.62 14.12
C ILE A 69 -6.34 8.58 13.19
N HIS A 70 -5.03 8.74 13.36
CA HIS A 70 -4.20 9.64 12.56
C HIS A 70 -3.63 8.98 11.29
N PHE A 71 -3.57 7.65 11.25
CA PHE A 71 -3.03 6.87 10.15
C PHE A 71 -3.59 7.27 8.77
N PRO A 72 -4.92 7.30 8.52
CA PRO A 72 -5.45 7.64 7.20
C PRO A 72 -5.10 9.07 6.77
N LEU A 73 -4.97 10.00 7.71
CA LEU A 73 -4.59 11.39 7.42
C LEU A 73 -3.13 11.47 6.95
N ARG A 74 -2.22 10.82 7.69
CA ARG A 74 -0.78 10.81 7.40
C ARG A 74 -0.48 10.02 6.12
N MET A 75 -1.11 8.87 5.96
CA MET A 75 -0.97 8.05 4.77
C MET A 75 -1.44 8.80 3.53
N ARG A 76 -2.62 9.44 3.56
CA ARG A 76 -3.12 10.19 2.40
C ARG A 76 -2.22 11.37 2.01
N ASP A 77 -1.67 12.10 2.97
CA ASP A 77 -0.67 13.15 2.70
C ASP A 77 0.63 12.56 2.12
N TRP A 78 1.09 11.44 2.68
CA TRP A 78 2.24 10.71 2.17
C TRP A 78 2.04 10.25 0.72
N LEU A 79 0.90 9.66 0.37
CA LEU A 79 0.57 9.25 -1.02
C LEU A 79 0.65 10.43 -2.00
N LYS A 80 0.07 11.58 -1.63
CA LYS A 80 0.17 12.81 -2.41
C LYS A 80 1.63 13.19 -2.64
N ASN A 81 2.46 13.20 -1.59
CA ASN A 81 3.84 13.63 -1.67
C ASN A 81 4.74 12.62 -2.42
N VAL A 82 4.51 11.32 -2.27
CA VAL A 82 5.18 10.27 -3.07
C VAL A 82 4.92 10.49 -4.56
N LEU A 83 3.67 10.72 -4.95
CA LEU A 83 3.31 10.96 -6.35
C LEU A 83 3.99 12.22 -6.91
N LEU A 84 4.07 13.29 -6.11
CA LEU A 84 4.75 14.53 -6.49
C LEU A 84 6.27 14.32 -6.63
N GLN A 85 6.88 13.55 -5.74
CA GLN A 85 8.30 13.20 -5.83
C GLN A 85 8.60 12.38 -7.09
N LEU A 86 7.76 11.39 -7.42
CA LEU A 86 7.91 10.61 -8.66
C LEU A 86 7.76 11.47 -9.91
N TYR A 87 6.89 12.48 -9.86
CA TYR A 87 6.77 13.46 -10.93
C TYR A 87 8.06 14.26 -11.12
N GLU A 88 8.65 14.76 -10.03
CA GLU A 88 9.94 15.50 -10.04
C GLU A 88 11.11 14.64 -10.57
N GLN A 89 11.08 13.33 -10.32
CA GLN A 89 12.09 12.37 -10.76
C GLN A 89 11.89 11.83 -12.19
N ASP A 90 10.84 12.26 -12.90
CA ASP A 90 10.51 11.77 -14.25
C ASP A 90 10.23 10.26 -14.34
N LEU A 91 9.61 9.71 -13.28
CA LEU A 91 9.27 8.29 -13.18
C LEU A 91 7.80 7.99 -13.52
N LEU A 92 7.05 8.98 -14.00
CA LEU A 92 5.63 8.86 -14.34
C LEU A 92 5.42 8.82 -15.85
N THR A 93 4.41 8.07 -16.31
CA THR A 93 4.00 8.07 -17.72
C THR A 93 3.48 9.45 -18.16
N ALA A 94 3.49 9.74 -19.47
CA ALA A 94 3.01 11.01 -20.01
C ALA A 94 1.56 11.36 -19.56
N LYS A 95 0.67 10.35 -19.52
CA LYS A 95 -0.72 10.51 -19.05
C LYS A 95 -0.75 10.89 -17.56
N GLN A 96 -0.01 10.16 -16.72
CA GLN A 96 0.08 10.45 -15.29
C GLN A 96 0.69 11.84 -15.04
N ARG A 97 1.75 12.21 -15.76
CA ARG A 97 2.41 13.52 -15.66
C ARG A 97 1.46 14.67 -15.94
N SER A 98 0.63 14.60 -16.98
CA SER A 98 -0.34 15.65 -17.31
C SER A 98 -1.34 15.94 -16.18
N ARG A 99 -1.65 14.92 -15.35
CA ARG A 99 -2.53 15.06 -14.19
C ARG A 99 -1.80 15.67 -13.01
N VAL A 100 -0.61 15.15 -12.70
CA VAL A 100 0.19 15.62 -11.56
C VAL A 100 0.70 17.04 -11.79
N GLN A 101 0.99 17.43 -13.03
CA GLN A 101 1.37 18.79 -13.39
C GLN A 101 0.34 19.82 -12.88
N LYS A 102 -0.96 19.58 -13.09
CA LYS A 102 -2.03 20.45 -12.59
C LYS A 102 -2.08 20.54 -11.07
N MET A 103 -1.64 19.48 -10.38
CA MET A 103 -1.52 19.49 -8.91
C MET A 103 -0.33 20.32 -8.46
N CYS A 104 0.81 20.24 -9.15
CA CYS A 104 2.01 21.02 -8.86
C CYS A 104 1.81 22.52 -9.07
N GLU A 105 1.05 22.91 -10.09
CA GLU A 105 0.74 24.30 -10.44
C GLU A 105 -0.23 24.98 -9.46
N ASN A 106 -0.84 24.23 -8.55
CA ASN A 106 -1.81 24.78 -7.60
C ASN A 106 -1.12 25.41 -6.38
N GLU A 107 -1.21 26.74 -6.26
CA GLU A 107 -0.63 27.52 -5.16
C GLU A 107 -1.20 27.15 -3.77
N ARG A 108 -2.40 26.56 -3.69
CA ARG A 108 -3.03 26.16 -2.43
C ARG A 108 -2.56 24.81 -1.91
N ARG A 109 -1.67 24.14 -2.63
CA ARG A 109 -1.13 22.83 -2.27
C ARG A 109 -0.33 22.94 -0.97
N LEU A 110 -0.66 22.08 -0.01
CA LEU A 110 0.20 21.88 1.16
C LEU A 110 1.48 21.13 0.74
N HIS A 111 2.62 21.79 0.90
CA HIS A 111 3.94 21.22 0.66
C HIS A 111 4.27 20.10 1.66
N ALA A 112 5.17 19.19 1.27
CA ALA A 112 5.64 18.11 2.14
C ALA A 112 6.28 18.66 3.43
N GLY A 113 6.00 18.03 4.56
CA GLY A 113 6.52 18.40 5.86
C GLY A 113 5.86 17.60 6.99
N ASP A 114 6.39 17.72 8.20
CA ASP A 114 5.75 17.14 9.39
C ASP A 114 4.64 18.07 9.88
N HIS A 115 3.42 17.77 9.43
CA HIS A 115 2.24 18.57 9.72
C HIS A 115 1.45 18.00 10.90
N PRO A 116 0.89 18.85 11.78
CA PRO A 116 -0.03 18.40 12.80
C PRO A 116 -1.30 17.83 12.17
N ALA A 117 -1.93 16.87 12.85
CA ALA A 117 -3.10 16.16 12.33
C ALA A 117 -4.25 17.12 11.98
N GLU A 118 -4.45 18.18 12.77
CA GLU A 118 -5.50 19.19 12.55
C GLU A 118 -5.30 19.95 11.24
N LEU A 119 -4.05 20.19 10.83
CA LEU A 119 -3.75 20.82 9.55
C LEU A 119 -4.06 19.87 8.39
N LEU A 120 -3.72 18.59 8.51
CA LEU A 120 -4.00 17.57 7.49
C LEU A 120 -5.51 17.36 7.28
N VAL A 121 -6.31 17.44 8.36
CA VAL A 121 -7.78 17.42 8.26
C VAL A 121 -8.29 18.62 7.46
N ARG A 122 -7.86 19.83 7.84
CA ARG A 122 -8.28 21.07 7.14
C ARG A 122 -7.82 21.11 5.69
N ASP A 123 -6.62 20.61 5.39
CA ASP A 123 -6.12 20.54 4.02
C ASP A 123 -6.96 19.58 3.18
N PHE A 124 -7.30 18.41 3.72
CA PHE A 124 -8.18 17.47 3.04
C PHE A 124 -9.57 18.05 2.75
N GLU A 125 -10.16 18.79 3.69
CA GLU A 125 -11.46 19.43 3.48
C GLU A 125 -11.41 20.52 2.40
N LYS A 126 -10.36 21.37 2.42
CA LYS A 126 -10.25 22.52 1.52
C LYS A 126 -9.69 22.19 0.14
N ASN A 127 -8.83 21.18 0.07
CA ASN A 127 -8.09 20.77 -1.12
C ASN A 127 -8.41 19.31 -1.51
N TYR A 128 -9.60 18.81 -1.15
CA TYR A 128 -10.08 17.45 -1.38
C TYR A 128 -9.71 16.87 -2.76
N ASN A 129 -9.92 17.63 -3.83
CA ASN A 129 -9.64 17.19 -5.21
C ASN A 129 -8.17 16.80 -5.46
N MET A 130 -7.22 17.34 -4.67
CA MET A 130 -5.80 16.98 -4.76
C MET A 130 -5.51 15.56 -4.28
N TYR A 131 -6.42 14.96 -3.52
CA TYR A 131 -6.21 13.66 -2.88
C TYR A 131 -6.89 12.51 -3.62
N ILE A 132 -7.88 12.79 -4.47
CA ILE A 132 -8.58 11.79 -5.28
C ILE A 132 -7.55 10.99 -6.10
N TYR A 133 -6.76 11.69 -6.92
CA TYR A 133 -5.85 11.01 -7.85
C TYR A 133 -4.71 10.25 -7.16
N PRO A 134 -3.99 10.78 -6.14
CA PRO A 134 -3.01 10.01 -5.39
C PRO A 134 -3.54 8.72 -4.78
N VAL A 135 -4.76 8.76 -4.21
CA VAL A 135 -5.39 7.57 -3.62
C VAL A 135 -5.69 6.52 -4.69
N HIS A 136 -6.24 6.92 -5.84
CA HIS A 136 -6.49 6.01 -6.96
C HIS A 136 -5.20 5.44 -7.56
N TRP A 137 -4.22 6.32 -7.77
CA TRP A 137 -2.95 5.96 -8.38
C TRP A 137 -2.23 4.91 -7.53
N GLN A 138 -2.19 5.10 -6.21
CA GLN A 138 -1.53 4.15 -5.31
C GLN A 138 -2.19 2.77 -5.37
N PHE A 139 -3.52 2.71 -5.40
CA PHE A 139 -4.24 1.44 -5.55
C PHE A 139 -3.77 0.70 -6.81
N ALA A 140 -3.75 1.40 -7.95
CA ALA A 140 -3.31 0.85 -9.23
C ALA A 140 -1.83 0.44 -9.26
N GLN A 141 -0.97 1.07 -8.44
CA GLN A 141 0.43 0.64 -8.32
C GLN A 141 0.56 -0.69 -7.57
N MET A 142 -0.36 -1.01 -6.66
CA MET A 142 -0.29 -2.21 -5.83
C MET A 142 -1.06 -3.39 -6.42
N ASP A 143 -2.17 -3.14 -7.12
CA ASP A 143 -3.00 -4.14 -7.81
C ASP A 143 -2.25 -4.73 -9.02
N GLN A 144 -1.39 -5.71 -8.76
CA GLN A 144 -0.47 -6.29 -9.76
C GLN A 144 -0.39 -7.82 -9.72
N HIS A 145 -0.81 -8.47 -8.63
CA HIS A 145 -0.54 -9.88 -8.39
C HIS A 145 -1.78 -10.70 -7.98
N PRO A 146 -2.78 -10.85 -8.88
CA PRO A 146 -2.90 -10.25 -10.22
C PRO A 146 -3.59 -8.88 -10.18
N SER A 147 -3.61 -8.14 -11.29
CA SER A 147 -4.50 -6.97 -11.38
C SER A 147 -5.95 -7.43 -11.52
N ASP A 148 -6.64 -7.50 -10.39
CA ASP A 148 -8.03 -7.96 -10.27
C ASP A 148 -8.95 -6.93 -9.58
N ARG A 149 -8.41 -5.75 -9.24
CA ARG A 149 -9.08 -4.66 -8.51
C ARG A 149 -9.35 -4.98 -7.05
N PHE A 150 -8.58 -5.90 -6.49
CA PHE A 150 -8.52 -6.17 -5.06
C PHE A 150 -7.06 -6.13 -4.64
N LEU A 151 -6.81 -5.70 -3.40
CA LEU A 151 -5.48 -5.79 -2.81
C LEU A 151 -5.47 -6.92 -1.81
N SER A 152 -4.64 -7.92 -2.06
CA SER A 152 -4.30 -8.94 -1.08
C SER A 152 -3.36 -8.38 0.00
N HIS A 153 -3.23 -9.10 1.12
CA HIS A 153 -2.25 -8.75 2.17
C HIS A 153 -0.83 -8.62 1.60
N SER A 154 -0.47 -9.46 0.62
CA SER A 154 0.85 -9.42 -0.03
C SER A 154 1.07 -8.16 -0.85
N GLU A 155 0.03 -7.63 -1.49
CA GLU A 155 0.11 -6.40 -2.30
C GLU A 155 0.16 -5.13 -1.45
N LEU A 156 -0.32 -5.21 -0.21
CA LEU A 156 -0.19 -4.14 0.78
C LEU A 156 1.19 -4.10 1.47
N ALA A 157 2.04 -5.11 1.26
CA ALA A 157 3.37 -5.19 1.87
C ALA A 157 4.27 -3.95 1.65
N PRO A 158 4.24 -3.24 0.50
CA PRO A 158 4.98 -1.99 0.32
C PRO A 158 4.58 -0.89 1.32
N LEU A 159 3.34 -0.89 1.81
CA LEU A 159 2.85 0.04 2.83
C LEU A 159 3.29 -0.33 4.25
N ARG A 160 4.08 -1.39 4.42
CA ARG A 160 4.71 -1.80 5.68
C ARG A 160 6.22 -1.52 5.69
N ALA A 161 6.72 -0.82 4.68
CA ALA A 161 8.10 -0.38 4.61
C ALA A 161 8.40 0.73 5.64
N PRO A 162 9.62 0.81 6.19
CA PRO A 162 9.98 1.79 7.23
C PRO A 162 9.81 3.28 6.86
N LEU A 163 9.74 3.60 5.56
CA LEU A 163 9.54 4.99 5.09
C LEU A 163 8.07 5.43 5.14
N VAL A 164 7.15 4.51 5.37
CA VAL A 164 5.72 4.77 5.43
C VAL A 164 5.38 5.27 6.83
N PRO A 165 4.60 6.35 6.98
CA PRO A 165 4.24 6.87 8.29
C PRO A 165 3.38 5.85 9.07
N MET A 166 3.80 5.53 10.30
CA MET A 166 3.08 4.61 11.19
C MET A 166 2.82 3.24 10.53
N GLU A 167 3.83 2.68 9.86
CA GLU A 167 3.71 1.46 9.04
C GLU A 167 3.24 0.23 9.84
N HIS A 168 3.46 0.23 11.15
CA HIS A 168 2.96 -0.80 12.06
C HIS A 168 1.43 -0.82 12.16
N CYS A 169 0.75 0.29 11.84
CA CYS A 169 -0.71 0.38 11.82
C CYS A 169 -1.35 -0.12 10.52
N THR A 170 -0.58 -0.30 9.44
CA THR A 170 -1.09 -0.64 8.10
C THR A 170 -2.03 -1.85 8.09
N SER A 171 -1.63 -2.98 8.68
CA SER A 171 -2.47 -4.18 8.70
C SER A 171 -3.71 -4.03 9.57
N VAL A 172 -3.62 -3.29 10.69
CA VAL A 172 -4.76 -3.04 11.58
C VAL A 172 -5.78 -2.14 10.88
N PHE A 173 -5.31 -1.08 10.23
CA PHE A 173 -6.13 -0.15 9.48
C PHE A 173 -6.87 -0.84 8.33
N PHE A 174 -6.17 -1.58 7.46
CA PHE A 174 -6.84 -2.21 6.32
C PHE A 174 -7.77 -3.37 6.72
N HIS A 175 -7.55 -4.00 7.87
CA HIS A 175 -8.54 -4.92 8.45
C HIS A 175 -9.82 -4.19 8.90
N GLU A 176 -9.76 -2.92 9.33
CA GLU A 176 -10.96 -2.11 9.60
C GLU A 176 -11.63 -1.61 8.32
N CYS A 177 -10.87 -1.51 7.22
CA CYS A 177 -11.37 -1.13 5.91
C CYS A 177 -12.10 -2.25 5.16
N ASP A 178 -11.70 -3.49 5.40
CA ASP A 178 -12.33 -4.71 4.86
C ASP A 178 -13.73 -4.89 5.50
N ALA A 179 -14.74 -4.34 4.81
CA ALA A 179 -16.09 -4.21 5.34
C ALA A 179 -16.88 -5.52 5.19
N ASP A 180 -16.67 -6.26 4.10
CA ASP A 180 -17.30 -7.54 3.85
C ASP A 180 -16.54 -8.74 4.43
N LYS A 181 -15.33 -8.50 4.95
CA LYS A 181 -14.46 -9.45 5.67
C LYS A 181 -13.97 -10.60 4.80
N ASP A 182 -13.78 -10.33 3.51
CA ASP A 182 -13.23 -11.29 2.56
C ASP A 182 -11.69 -11.37 2.61
N LYS A 183 -11.03 -10.50 3.39
CA LYS A 183 -9.58 -10.34 3.56
C LYS A 183 -8.85 -9.79 2.34
N LEU A 184 -9.61 -9.29 1.38
CA LEU A 184 -9.15 -8.51 0.28
C LEU A 184 -9.60 -7.07 0.53
N LEU A 185 -8.95 -6.13 -0.14
CA LEU A 185 -9.38 -4.75 -0.10
C LEU A 185 -9.79 -4.34 -1.49
N SER A 186 -11.10 -4.23 -1.72
CA SER A 186 -11.61 -3.74 -2.98
C SER A 186 -11.23 -2.28 -3.21
N PHE A 187 -11.21 -1.86 -4.47
CA PHE A 187 -11.00 -0.45 -4.82
C PHE A 187 -11.94 0.51 -4.09
N ARG A 188 -13.20 0.08 -3.87
CA ARG A 188 -14.20 0.89 -3.14
C ARG A 188 -13.82 1.04 -1.67
N GLU A 189 -13.52 -0.06 -0.99
CA GLU A 189 -13.14 -0.04 0.43
C GLU A 189 -11.86 0.78 0.66
N TRP A 190 -10.86 0.61 -0.20
CA TRP A 190 -9.66 1.44 -0.22
C TRP A 190 -10.01 2.93 -0.28
N CYS A 191 -10.81 3.35 -1.25
CA CYS A 191 -11.19 4.74 -1.43
C CYS A 191 -12.00 5.27 -0.24
N GLN A 192 -12.96 4.50 0.28
CA GLN A 192 -13.77 4.88 1.43
C GLN A 192 -12.91 5.07 2.69
N CYS A 193 -11.92 4.20 2.91
CA CYS A 193 -11.02 4.32 4.05
C CYS A 193 -10.13 5.57 4.02
N PHE A 194 -9.83 6.10 2.84
CA PHE A 194 -9.14 7.38 2.70
C PHE A 194 -10.08 8.60 2.63
N GLY A 195 -11.39 8.39 2.75
CA GLY A 195 -12.40 9.44 2.76
C GLY A 195 -12.77 9.96 1.36
N ILE A 196 -12.46 9.22 0.30
CA ILE A 196 -12.90 9.55 -1.06
C ILE A 196 -14.38 9.19 -1.20
N LYS A 197 -15.18 10.12 -1.72
CA LYS A 197 -16.61 9.95 -1.93
C LYS A 197 -16.88 8.99 -3.09
N ASP A 198 -17.97 8.23 -3.00
CA ASP A 198 -18.38 7.25 -4.02
C ASP A 198 -18.49 7.86 -5.43
N GLU A 199 -18.93 9.12 -5.55
CA GLU A 199 -19.06 9.85 -6.83
C GLU A 199 -17.72 10.20 -7.50
N ASP A 200 -16.64 10.26 -6.72
CA ASP A 200 -15.28 10.60 -7.17
C ASP A 200 -14.41 9.35 -7.42
N MET A 201 -14.95 8.15 -7.21
CA MET A 201 -14.28 6.88 -7.45
C MET A 201 -14.32 6.51 -8.93
N ASP A 202 -13.30 6.95 -9.69
CA ASP A 202 -13.21 6.70 -11.12
C ASP A 202 -12.23 5.55 -11.44
N THR A 203 -12.79 4.37 -11.74
CA THR A 203 -12.00 3.19 -12.14
C THR A 203 -11.18 3.41 -13.42
N LYS A 204 -11.47 4.44 -14.24
CA LYS A 204 -10.67 4.79 -15.42
C LYS A 204 -9.32 5.41 -15.04
N LEU A 205 -9.13 5.78 -13.78
CA LEU A 205 -7.86 6.28 -13.26
C LEU A 205 -6.89 5.14 -12.89
N LEU A 206 -7.34 3.88 -12.90
CA LEU A 206 -6.52 2.71 -12.58
C LEU A 206 -5.65 2.22 -13.75
N PHE A 207 -5.79 2.82 -14.94
CA PHE A 207 -5.10 2.43 -16.18
C PHE A 207 -4.46 3.64 -16.90
#